data_AF-A0A9E4SRD8-F1
#
_entry.id   AF-A0A9E4SRD8-F1
#
_cell.length_a   1.000
_cell.length_b   1.000
_cell.length_c   1.000
_cell.angle_alpha   90.00
_cell.angle_beta   90.00
_cell.angle_gamma   90.00
#
_symmetry.space_group_name_H-M   'P 1'
#
loop_
_entity.id
_entity.type
_entity.pdbx_description
1 polymer ?
#
loop_
_entity_poly.entity_id
_entity_poly.type
_entity_poly.pdbx_seq_one_letter_code
_entity_poly.pdbx_strand_id
1 'polypeptide(L)' 'MANDVPRQVIVAAFDGMDAAAKAYDGLKELERAGTIKIDNAAILQKDNDSKLTVRDVKDMTGTRGAV' A
#
# COMPACT_ATOMS: atom_id res chain seq x y z
N MET A 1 18.96 -13.21 -17.32
CA MET A 1 17.89 -12.65 -18.17
C MET A 1 16.98 -11.87 -17.25
N ALA A 2 16.94 -10.54 -17.37
CA ALA A 2 16.10 -9.70 -16.52
C ALA A 2 14.65 -9.98 -16.89
N ASN A 3 13.93 -10.66 -16.01
CA ASN A 3 12.50 -10.86 -16.15
C ASN A 3 11.84 -9.51 -15.85
N ASP A 4 11.70 -8.69 -16.89
CA ASP A 4 11.02 -7.39 -16.83
C ASP A 4 9.51 -7.68 -16.71
N VAL A 5 9.10 -8.05 -15.49
CA VAL A 5 7.69 -8.23 -15.17
C VAL A 5 7.08 -6.82 -15.21
N PRO A 6 6.12 -6.53 -16.09
CA PRO A 6 5.56 -5.20 -16.22
C PRO A 6 4.94 -4.79 -14.88
N ARG A 7 5.58 -3.83 -14.20
CA ARG A 7 5.12 -3.30 -12.92
C ARG A 7 4.14 -2.15 -13.19
N GLN A 8 2.90 -2.34 -12.76
CA GLN A 8 1.87 -1.32 -12.86
C GLN A 8 1.78 -0.55 -11.54
N VAL A 9 1.87 0.78 -11.61
CA VAL A 9 1.68 1.68 -10.46
C VAL A 9 0.30 2.30 -10.56
N ILE A 10 -0.50 2.17 -9.51
CA ILE A 10 -1.83 2.77 -9.40
C ILE A 10 -1.78 3.81 -8.29
N VAL A 11 -2.12 5.06 -8.61
CA VAL A 11 -2.20 6.16 -7.66
C VAL A 11 -3.64 6.62 -7.56
N ALA A 12 -4.21 6.56 -6.36
CA ALA A 12 -5.55 7.03 -6.07
C ALA A 12 -5.49 8.06 -4.94
N ALA A 13 -6.15 9.20 -5.15
CA ALA A 13 -6.32 10.23 -4.14
C ALA A 13 -7.70 10.06 -3.48
N PHE A 14 -7.73 10.17 -2.16
CA PHE A 14 -8.94 10.04 -1.37
C PHE A 14 -9.12 11.28 -0.50
N ASP A 15 -10.37 11.69 -0.30
CA ASP A 15 -10.72 12.88 0.49
C ASP A 15 -10.45 12.67 2.00
N GLY A 16 -10.27 11.42 2.44
CA GLY A 16 -10.05 11.09 3.84
C GLY A 16 -9.29 9.78 4.06
N MET A 17 -8.67 9.69 5.24
CA MET A 17 -7.82 8.56 5.63
C MET A 17 -8.60 7.22 5.70
N ASP A 18 -9.87 7.28 6.14
CA ASP A 18 -10.75 6.11 6.22
C ASP A 18 -11.03 5.52 4.83
N ALA A 19 -11.23 6.37 3.82
CA ALA A 19 -11.49 5.94 2.45
C ALA A 19 -10.25 5.28 1.82
N ALA A 20 -9.05 5.84 2.05
CA ALA A 20 -7.80 5.23 1.60
C ALA A 20 -7.54 3.87 2.28
N ALA A 21 -7.81 3.76 3.58
CA ALA A 21 -7.65 2.51 4.33
C ALA A 21 -8.63 1.43 3.86
N LYS A 22 -9.91 1.77 3.62
CA LYS A 22 -10.91 0.83 3.09
C LYS A 22 -10.59 0.36 1.68
N ALA A 23 -10.13 1.26 0.81
CA ALA A 23 -9.71 0.87 -0.54
C ALA A 23 -8.51 -0.10 -0.48
N TYR A 24 -7.57 0.14 0.43
CA TYR A 24 -6.45 -0.78 0.65
C TYR A 24 -6.90 -2.15 1.18
N ASP A 25 -7.87 -2.18 2.10
CA ASP A 25 -8.38 -3.43 2.66
C ASP A 25 -9.02 -4.31 1.57
N GLY A 26 -9.82 -3.72 0.67
CA GLY A 26 -10.38 -4.44 -0.48
C GLY A 26 -9.31 -4.98 -1.44
N LEU A 27 -8.23 -4.22 -1.68
CA LEU A 27 -7.09 -4.72 -2.47
C LEU A 27 -6.38 -5.89 -1.77
N LYS A 28 -6.27 -5.85 -0.44
CA LYS A 28 -5.66 -6.92 0.36
C LYS A 28 -6.51 -8.19 0.34
N GLU A 29 -7.84 -8.09 0.30
CA GLU A 29 -8.72 -9.25 0.11
C GLU A 29 -8.50 -9.91 -1.26
N LEU A 30 -8.34 -9.12 -2.33
CA LEU A 30 -8.04 -9.62 -3.67
C LEU A 30 -6.65 -10.26 -3.77
N GLU A 31 -5.68 -9.74 -3.01
CA GLU A 31 -4.37 -10.37 -2.87
C GLU A 31 -4.46 -11.72 -2.14
N ARG A 32 -5.21 -11.78 -1.04
CA ARG A 32 -5.47 -13.04 -0.31
C ARG A 32 -6.19 -14.07 -1.18
N ALA A 33 -7.06 -13.62 -2.08
CA ALA A 33 -7.72 -14.46 -3.07
C ALA A 33 -6.79 -14.90 -4.22
N GLY A 34 -5.52 -14.44 -4.24
CA GLY A 34 -4.54 -14.79 -5.26
C GLY A 34 -4.80 -14.13 -6.62
N THR A 35 -5.69 -13.15 -6.69
CA THR A 35 -6.08 -12.49 -7.95
C THR A 35 -5.09 -11.42 -8.36
N ILE A 36 -4.53 -10.70 -7.38
CA ILE A 36 -3.50 -9.69 -7.57
C ILE A 36 -2.34 -9.94 -6.61
N LYS A 37 -1.17 -9.38 -6.90
CA LYS A 37 -0.02 -9.38 -5.99
C LYS A 37 0.43 -7.95 -5.78
N ILE A 38 0.39 -7.47 -4.55
CA ILE A 38 0.77 -6.11 -4.19
C ILE A 38 2.25 -6.15 -3.80
N ASP A 39 3.12 -5.63 -4.68
CA ASP A 39 4.56 -5.64 -4.41
C ASP A 39 4.96 -4.59 -3.37
N ASN A 40 4.38 -3.39 -3.44
CA ASN A 40 4.52 -2.30 -2.46
C ASN A 40 3.23 -1.47 -2.42
N ALA A 41 2.91 -0.91 -1.25
CA ALA A 41 1.81 0.02 -1.08
C ALA A 41 2.17 1.07 -0.01
N ALA A 42 1.88 2.34 -0.31
CA ALA A 42 2.08 3.44 0.61
C ALA A 42 0.85 4.34 0.64
N ILE A 43 0.40 4.70 1.84
CA ILE A 43 -0.68 5.66 2.05
C ILE A 43 -0.02 6.98 2.47
N LEU A 44 -0.20 7.99 1.64
CA LEU A 44 0.31 9.34 1.84
C LEU A 44 -0.82 10.21 2.38
N GLN A 45 -0.63 10.80 3.55
CA GLN A 45 -1.53 11.80 4.10
C GLN A 45 -0.77 13.10 4.27
N LYS A 46 -1.32 14.20 3.73
CA LYS A 46 -0.87 15.53 4.07
C LYS A 46 -1.78 16.07 5.16
N ASP A 47 -1.23 16.28 6.34
CA ASP A 47 -1.93 16.85 7.48
C ASP A 47 -2.08 18.37 7.34
N ASN A 48 -3.01 18.96 8.11
CA ASN A 48 -3.34 20.39 8.01
C ASN A 48 -2.14 21.30 8.37
N ASP A 49 -1.17 20.76 9.11
CA ASP A 49 0.09 21.42 9.48
C ASP A 49 1.16 21.36 8.36
N SER A 50 0.78 20.98 7.13
CA SER A 50 1.72 20.66 6.03
C SER A 50 2.68 19.50 6.31
N LYS A 51 2.41 18.71 7.36
CA LYS A 51 3.16 17.51 7.69
C LYS A 51 2.74 16.37 6.78
N LEU A 52 3.70 15.74 6.10
CA LEU A 52 3.45 14.55 5.30
C LEU A 52 3.64 13.31 6.19
N THR A 53 2.57 12.54 6.38
CA THR A 53 2.61 11.22 6.99
C THR A 53 2.61 10.18 5.89
N VAL A 54 3.69 9.40 5.83
CA VAL A 54 3.79 8.25 4.91
C VAL A 54 3.58 6.99 5.74
N ARG A 55 2.55 6.22 5.42
CA ARG A 55 2.32 4.91 6.01
C ARG A 55 2.62 3.86 4.95
N ASP A 56 3.81 3.29 5.00
CA ASP A 56 4.13 2.11 4.21
C ASP A 56 3.39 0.91 4.81
N VAL A 57 2.64 0.21 3.97
CA VAL A 57 1.75 -0.87 4.43
C VAL A 57 2.42 -2.25 4.34
N LYS A 58 3.53 -2.34 3.62
CA LYS A 58 4.36 -3.54 3.53
C LYS A 58 5.12 -3.78 4.83
N ASP A 59 5.61 -2.71 5.47
CA ASP A 59 6.35 -2.76 6.73
C ASP A 59 5.52 -3.25 7.93
N MET A 60 4.18 -3.22 7.84
CA MET A 60 3.28 -3.78 8.87
C MET A 60 3.06 -5.29 8.74
N THR A 61 3.56 -5.94 7.68
CA THR A 61 3.64 -7.40 7.61
C THR A 61 4.86 -7.82 8.42
N GLY A 62 4.63 -8.12 9.69
CA GLY A 62 5.65 -8.58 10.63
C GLY A 62 6.41 -9.80 10.12
N THR A 63 7.52 -9.55 9.43
CA THR A 63 8.68 -10.43 9.53
C THR A 63 9.52 -9.79 10.62
N ARG A 64 9.47 -10.42 11.80
CA ARG A 64 10.27 -10.05 12.97
C ARG A 64 11.68 -9.67 12.54
N GLY A 65 12.14 -8.50 12.94
CA GLY A 65 13.56 -8.34 13.21
C GLY A 65 13.92 -9.30 14.35
N ALA A 66 14.57 -10.41 14.03
CA ALA A 66 15.44 -11.17 14.92
C ALA A 66 16.27 -12.18 14.10
N VAL A 67 17.56 -11.86 14.03
CA VAL A 67 18.77 -12.58 13.56
C VAL A 67 18.98 -12.81 12.06
#